data_AF-A0A949FYW3-F1
#
_entry.id   AF-A0A949FYW3-F1
#
_cell.length_a   1.000
_cell.length_b   1.000
_cell.length_c   1.000
_cell.angle_alpha   90.00
_cell.angle_beta   90.00
_cell.angle_gamma   90.00
#
_symmetry.space_group_name_H-M   'P 1'
#
loop_
_entity.id
_entity.type
_entity.pdbx_description
1 polymer ?
#
loop_
_entity_poly.entity_id
_entity_poly.type
_entity_poly.pdbx_seq_one_letter_code
_entity_poly.pdbx_strand_id
1 'polypeptide(L)' 'SGRLLIRRSGTEPVVRVMVEANDTTLCETTAQSVAAALKAHCC' A
#
# COMPACT_ATOMS: atom_id res chain seq x y z
N SER A 1 -3.92 -11.34 -11.43
CA SER A 1 -4.40 -9.95 -11.49
C SER A 1 -4.86 -9.53 -10.10
N GLY A 2 -4.98 -8.24 -9.84
CA GLY A 2 -5.34 -7.72 -8.52
C GLY A 2 -5.66 -6.23 -8.57
N ARG A 3 -5.91 -5.63 -7.39
CA ARG A 3 -6.25 -4.21 -7.25
C ARG A 3 -5.34 -3.54 -6.24
N LEU A 4 -4.90 -2.32 -6.54
CA LEU A 4 -4.16 -1.46 -5.63
C LEU A 4 -4.97 -0.19 -5.39
N LEU A 5 -5.16 0.17 -4.13
CA LEU A 5 -5.78 1.42 -3.70
C LEU A 5 -4.81 2.18 -2.80
N ILE A 6 -4.50 3.42 -3.17
CA ILE A 6 -3.69 4.34 -2.36
C ILE A 6 -4.52 5.59 -2.09
N ARG A 7 -4.60 6.01 -0.84
CA ARG A 7 -5.33 7.22 -0.44
C ARG A 7 -4.69 7.90 0.75
N ARG A 8 -4.77 9.23 0.82
CA ARG A 8 -4.50 9.96 2.07
C ARG A 8 -5.60 9.69 3.08
N SER A 9 -5.23 9.63 4.36
CA SER A 9 -6.21 9.69 5.43
C SER A 9 -6.73 11.12 5.58
N GLY A 10 -8.04 11.28 5.83
CA GLY A 10 -8.65 12.59 6.10
C GLY A 10 -8.60 13.00 7.57
N THR A 11 -8.25 12.07 8.46
CA THR A 11 -8.28 12.27 9.92
C THR A 11 -6.92 12.14 10.58
N GLU A 12 -5.95 11.55 9.89
CA GLU A 12 -4.60 11.26 10.40
C GLU A 12 -3.57 11.67 9.35
N PRO A 13 -2.36 12.12 9.73
CA PRO A 13 -1.30 12.47 8.78
C PRO A 13 -0.60 11.22 8.22
N VAL A 14 -1.37 10.30 7.64
CA VAL A 14 -0.88 9.03 7.08
C VAL A 14 -1.43 8.76 5.69
N VAL A 15 -0.69 7.98 4.90
CA VAL A 15 -1.14 7.41 3.62
C VAL A 15 -1.51 5.95 3.83
N ARG A 16 -2.67 5.54 3.32
CA ARG A 16 -3.14 4.15 3.36
C ARG A 16 -2.89 3.46 2.03
N VAL A 17 -2.29 2.27 2.09
CA VAL A 17 -2.04 1.37 0.96
C VAL A 17 -2.86 0.11 1.19
N MET A 18 -3.65 -0.30 0.20
CA MET A 18 -4.44 -1.51 0.24
C MET A 18 -4.23 -2.29 -1.06
N VAL A 19 -3.94 -3.58 -0.94
CA VAL A 19 -3.73 -4.49 -2.07
C VAL A 19 -4.73 -5.63 -1.95
N GLU A 20 -5.29 -6.04 -3.08
CA GLU A 20 -6.10 -7.24 -3.22
C GLU A 20 -5.46 -8.13 -4.27
N ALA A 21 -5.21 -9.40 -3.93
CA ALA A 21 -4.73 -10.43 -4.83
C ALA A 21 -5.23 -11.81 -4.37
N ASN A 22 -5.34 -12.76 -5.30
CA ASN A 22 -5.75 -14.15 -5.00
C ASN A 22 -4.67 -14.93 -4.22
N ASP A 23 -3.42 -14.47 -4.29
CA ASP A 23 -2.29 -15.06 -3.58
C ASP A 23 -1.90 -14.15 -2.42
N THR A 24 -1.91 -14.70 -1.21
CA THR A 24 -1.64 -13.97 0.04
C THR A 24 -0.22 -13.43 0.06
N THR A 25 0.76 -14.23 -0.37
CA THR A 25 2.17 -13.81 -0.38
C THR A 25 2.38 -12.65 -1.36
N LEU A 26 1.78 -12.71 -2.54
CA LEU A 26 1.79 -11.63 -3.51
C LEU A 26 1.12 -10.37 -2.95
N CYS A 27 -0.03 -10.52 -2.28
CA CYS A 27 -0.76 -9.42 -1.66
C CYS A 27 0.13 -8.68 -0.63
N GLU A 28 0.69 -9.44 0.31
CA GLU A 28 1.50 -8.90 1.41
C GLU A 28 2.80 -8.27 0.92
N THR A 29 3.55 -8.98 0.06
CA THR A 29 4.82 -8.48 -0.47
C THR A 29 4.62 -7.22 -1.31
N THR A 30 3.56 -7.15 -2.11
CA THR A 30 3.21 -5.96 -2.88
C THR A 30 2.85 -4.78 -1.96
N ALA A 31 2.02 -5.02 -0.94
CA ALA A 31 1.63 -3.97 0.02
C ALA A 31 2.84 -3.40 0.76
N GLN A 32 3.75 -4.27 1.21
CA GLN A 32 4.99 -3.89 1.89
C GLN A 32 5.92 -3.10 0.97
N SER A 33 6.13 -3.58 -0.26
CA SER A 33 6.99 -2.92 -1.24
C SER A 33 6.50 -1.50 -1.58
N VAL A 34 5.19 -1.33 -1.81
CA VAL A 34 4.61 -0.02 -2.11
C VAL A 34 4.69 0.90 -0.90
N ALA A 35 4.40 0.40 0.30
CA ALA A 35 4.51 1.19 1.52
C ALA A 35 5.96 1.65 1.77
N ALA A 36 6.95 0.80 1.52
CA ALA A 36 8.37 1.14 1.63
C ALA A 36 8.78 2.22 0.61
N ALA A 37 8.34 2.10 -0.64
CA ALA A 37 8.61 3.09 -1.67
C ALA A 37 8.03 4.47 -1.31
N LEU A 38 6.78 4.52 -0.82
CA LEU A 38 6.16 5.77 -0.36
C LEU A 38 6.91 6.36 0.83
N LYS A 39 7.30 5.53 1.81
CA LYS A 39 8.11 5.98 2.95
C LYS A 39 9.45 6.56 2.52
N ALA A 40 10.04 6.13 1.40
CA ALA A 40 11.33 6.64 0.94
C ALA A 40 11.24 7.98 0.17
N HIS A 41 10.06 8.35 -0.34
CA HIS A 41 9.88 9.52 -1.22
C HIS A 41 8.93 10.58 -0.66
N CYS A 42 8.18 10.25 0.39
CA CYS A 42 7.20 11.16 1.02
C CYS A 42 7.51 11.45 2.49
N CYS A 43 8.72 11.09 2.95
CA CYS A 43 9.27 11.50 4.25
C CYS A 43 10.12 12.76 4.12
#